data_AF-A0A258Q967-F1
#
_entry.id   AF-A0A258Q967-F1
#
_cell.length_a   1.000
_cell.length_b   1.000
_cell.length_c   1.000
_cell.angle_alpha   90.00
_cell.angle_beta   90.00
_cell.angle_gamma   90.00
#
_symmetry.space_group_name_H-M   'P 1'
#
loop_
_entity.id
_entity.type
_entity.pdbx_description
1 polymer ?
#
loop_
_entity_poly.entity_id
_entity_poly.type
_entity_poly.pdbx_seq_one_letter_code
_entity_poly.pdbx_strand_id
1 'polypeptide(L)'
;MPSHEIPSNIPINATQLSRTVRVSAVTLMILAGVGLSPAEATTLPPLAANDLSTPSTINLGIQQAIEQALTQNPMLQQSQAMIDQAKGAIQEANGNRLPQLDLSFGAMASNNALNVFGMKLNQGAANFNDFGVQQFFTQAGPTFGNLAGASAVPPDALNHPGWDHNFQTSLKLSIPIYNGGKIRGLRDQAQALLQAAQSGDVAAKQQLMQQVISAYAAIDAAQAFVGVTRQAVDAANSYLNLSDKLYKQGVVSKSDSLKSEVNAGDIELRHQEAINQLSNAKDGLRILIGMPSNQSFKINELINLSKPKGTLEEARSFAMQNNPQIVALTQQIDAARSGVSS
;
A
#
# COMPACT_ATOMS: atom_id res chain seq x y z
N MET A 1 -79.70 8.81 35.80
CA MET A 1 -78.70 8.57 34.75
C MET A 1 -77.84 9.81 34.60
N PRO A 2 -76.57 9.78 35.04
CA PRO A 2 -75.52 10.64 34.52
C PRO A 2 -74.47 9.77 33.79
N SER A 3 -73.55 10.20 32.96
CA SER A 3 -73.21 11.41 32.21
C SER A 3 -72.02 10.96 31.34
N HIS A 4 -71.96 11.31 30.06
CA HIS A 4 -70.75 11.12 29.26
C HIS A 4 -70.52 12.39 28.44
N GLU A 5 -69.52 13.16 28.85
CA GLU A 5 -68.85 14.17 28.02
C GLU A 5 -67.36 13.83 27.98
N ILE A 6 -66.79 13.91 26.78
CA ILE A 6 -65.36 13.95 26.44
C ILE A 6 -65.03 15.46 26.36
N PRO A 7 -63.87 16.01 26.84
CA PRO A 7 -62.60 15.83 26.12
C PRO A 7 -61.23 16.05 26.82
N SER A 8 -60.20 15.56 26.10
CA SER A 8 -58.83 16.12 25.88
C SER A 8 -57.86 16.36 27.05
N ASN A 9 -56.79 15.55 27.14
CA ASN A 9 -55.40 16.04 27.02
C ASN A 9 -54.36 14.89 27.00
N ILE A 10 -53.46 14.92 26.03
CA ILE A 10 -52.19 14.14 25.96
C ILE A 10 -51.17 14.85 26.88
N PRO A 11 -50.25 14.17 27.60
CA PRO A 11 -48.85 14.19 27.14
C PRO A 11 -47.95 12.96 27.50
N ILE A 12 -47.09 12.65 26.53
CA ILE A 12 -45.68 12.15 26.54
C ILE A 12 -45.36 10.70 26.94
N ASN A 13 -45.02 9.96 25.88
CA ASN A 13 -44.29 8.71 25.82
C ASN A 13 -42.83 8.90 26.31
N ALA A 14 -42.40 8.20 27.36
CA ALA A 14 -41.00 8.13 27.77
C ALA A 14 -40.37 6.84 27.24
N THR A 15 -39.78 6.98 26.05
CA THR A 15 -38.93 6.01 25.35
C THR A 15 -37.91 5.36 26.30
N GLN A 16 -38.06 4.06 26.57
CA GLN A 16 -37.03 3.22 27.18
C GLN A 16 -35.84 3.08 26.20
N LEU A 17 -34.89 4.00 26.30
CA LEU A 17 -33.62 3.94 25.58
C LEU A 17 -32.65 3.01 26.33
N SER A 18 -32.62 1.73 25.95
CA SER A 18 -31.58 0.78 26.35
C SER A 18 -30.25 1.14 25.68
N ARG A 19 -29.50 2.08 26.27
CA ARG A 19 -28.15 2.42 25.81
C ARG A 19 -27.15 1.37 26.29
N THR A 20 -26.84 0.41 25.42
CA THR A 20 -25.64 -0.42 25.54
C THR A 20 -24.45 0.43 25.08
N VAL A 21 -23.64 0.95 26.01
CA VAL A 21 -22.37 1.62 25.67
C VAL A 21 -21.27 0.56 25.73
N ARG A 22 -20.87 0.04 24.56
CA ARG A 22 -19.61 -0.70 24.41
C ARG A 22 -18.50 0.31 24.16
N VAL A 23 -17.67 0.58 25.16
CA VAL A 23 -16.43 1.33 24.96
C VAL A 23 -15.37 0.33 24.51
N SER A 24 -15.18 0.19 23.19
CA SER A 24 -13.97 -0.43 22.64
C SER A 24 -12.86 0.61 22.64
N ALA A 25 -11.94 0.53 23.61
CA ALA A 25 -10.70 1.28 23.55
C ALA A 25 -9.76 0.57 22.57
N VAL A 26 -9.59 1.14 21.37
CA VAL A 26 -8.51 0.79 20.45
C VAL A 26 -7.28 1.56 20.91
N THR A 27 -6.30 0.86 21.48
CA THR A 27 -5.01 1.46 21.86
C THR A 27 -4.14 1.59 20.61
N LEU A 28 -3.97 2.83 20.17
CA LEU A 28 -2.96 3.24 19.20
C LEU A 28 -1.62 3.40 19.96
N MET A 29 -0.63 2.54 19.66
CA MET A 29 0.76 2.77 20.08
C MET A 29 1.29 3.99 19.31
N ILE A 30 1.38 5.14 19.99
CA ILE A 30 2.20 6.26 19.54
C ILE A 30 3.49 6.26 20.36
N LEU A 31 4.58 6.00 19.64
CA LEU A 31 5.96 6.16 20.05
C LEU A 31 6.23 7.67 20.25
N ALA A 32 6.34 8.14 21.49
CA ALA A 32 6.71 9.51 21.79
C ALA A 32 8.22 9.70 21.66
N GLY A 33 8.64 10.31 20.55
CA GLY A 33 9.99 10.82 20.32
C GLY A 33 10.19 12.21 20.93
N VAL A 34 11.40 12.38 21.48
CA VAL A 34 12.34 13.51 21.31
C VAL A 34 11.76 14.92 21.31
N GLY A 35 12.15 15.69 22.33
CA GLY A 35 11.82 17.10 22.48
C GLY A 35 12.34 17.98 21.35
N LEU A 36 11.48 18.89 20.89
CA LEU A 36 11.80 20.00 20.00
C LEU A 36 11.55 21.31 20.75
N SER A 37 12.62 22.08 20.91
CA SER A 37 12.65 23.46 21.42
C SER A 37 11.96 24.42 20.43
N PRO A 38 11.40 25.57 20.87
CA PRO A 38 10.72 26.50 19.95
C PRO A 38 11.71 27.17 18.99
N ALA A 39 11.36 27.16 17.70
CA ALA A 39 12.11 27.80 16.63
C ALA A 39 11.93 29.33 16.67
N GLU A 40 13.05 30.05 16.69
CA GLU A 40 13.13 31.49 16.43
C GLU A 40 12.74 31.80 14.98
N ALA A 41 11.93 32.84 14.81
CA ALA A 41 11.54 33.38 13.52
C ALA A 41 12.77 33.91 12.77
N THR A 42 13.31 33.10 11.87
CA THR A 42 14.41 33.51 10.98
C THR A 42 13.81 34.26 9.79
N THR A 43 14.24 35.50 9.64
CA THR A 43 13.92 36.44 8.55
C THR A 43 14.11 35.82 7.17
N LEU A 44 13.14 36.04 6.27
CA LEU A 44 13.23 35.71 4.85
C LEU A 44 14.51 36.28 4.22
N PRO A 45 15.36 35.46 3.58
CA PRO A 45 16.47 36.00 2.78
C PRO A 45 15.92 36.72 1.54
N PRO A 46 16.59 37.78 1.05
CA PRO A 46 16.19 38.46 -0.17
C PRO A 46 16.26 37.50 -1.36
N LEU A 47 15.39 37.70 -2.36
CA LEU A 47 15.43 37.04 -3.66
C LEU A 47 16.85 37.12 -4.25
N ALA A 48 17.66 36.10 -3.97
CA ALA A 48 18.83 35.82 -4.77
C ALA A 48 18.31 35.30 -6.10
N ALA A 49 18.65 36.03 -7.17
CA ALA A 49 18.60 35.49 -8.52
C ALA A 49 19.47 34.23 -8.52
N ASN A 50 18.85 33.08 -8.29
CA ASN A 50 19.54 31.80 -8.43
C ASN A 50 20.00 31.73 -9.87
N ASP A 51 21.31 31.59 -10.01
CA ASP A 51 22.03 31.28 -11.22
C ASP A 51 21.16 30.45 -12.17
N LEU A 52 21.05 30.94 -13.40
CA LEU A 52 20.83 30.11 -14.57
C LEU A 52 22.05 29.18 -14.70
N SER A 53 22.20 28.23 -13.78
CA SER A 53 23.14 27.14 -13.90
C SER A 53 22.71 26.38 -15.14
N THR A 54 23.39 26.68 -16.25
CA THR A 54 23.28 25.95 -17.51
C THR A 54 23.20 24.46 -17.18
N PRO A 55 22.18 23.72 -17.67
CA PRO A 55 22.05 22.32 -17.34
C PRO A 55 23.34 21.62 -17.77
N SER A 56 24.16 21.25 -16.78
CA SER A 56 25.41 20.55 -16.99
C SER A 56 25.05 19.22 -17.63
N THR A 57 25.27 19.14 -18.94
CA THR A 57 24.93 17.97 -19.74
C THR A 57 25.81 16.82 -19.30
N ILE A 58 25.23 15.84 -18.62
CA ILE A 58 25.97 14.64 -18.21
C ILE A 58 26.06 13.69 -19.41
N ASN A 59 27.27 13.23 -19.71
CA ASN A 59 27.47 12.12 -20.62
C ASN A 59 27.20 10.83 -19.87
N LEU A 60 26.14 10.11 -20.24
CA LEU A 60 25.68 8.93 -19.52
C LEU A 60 26.09 7.66 -20.27
N GLY A 61 27.07 6.94 -19.73
CA GLY A 61 27.44 5.59 -20.21
C GLY A 61 26.41 4.54 -19.78
N ILE A 62 26.37 3.40 -20.48
CA ILE A 62 25.38 2.34 -20.19
C ILE A 62 25.53 1.76 -18.78
N GLN A 63 26.78 1.57 -18.31
CA GLN A 63 27.05 1.07 -16.96
C GLN A 63 26.58 2.05 -15.88
N GLN A 64 26.81 3.35 -16.08
CA GLN A 64 26.35 4.40 -15.16
C GLN A 64 24.82 4.48 -15.13
N ALA A 65 24.16 4.34 -16.29
CA ALA A 65 22.69 4.31 -16.35
C ALA A 65 22.12 3.12 -15.56
N ILE A 66 22.75 1.95 -15.68
CA ILE A 66 22.35 0.75 -14.92
C ILE A 66 22.57 0.97 -13.42
N GLU A 67 23.73 1.47 -13.01
CA GLU A 67 24.05 1.71 -11.60
C GLU A 67 23.08 2.72 -10.96
N GLN A 68 22.76 3.81 -11.67
CA GLN A 68 21.77 4.78 -11.22
C GLN A 68 20.38 4.16 -11.09
N ALA A 69 19.94 3.38 -12.08
CA ALA A 69 18.67 2.67 -12.02
C ALA A 69 18.63 1.70 -10.84
N LEU A 70 19.67 0.91 -10.62
CA LEU A 70 19.73 -0.05 -9.51
C LEU A 70 19.70 0.64 -8.13
N THR A 71 20.12 1.90 -8.03
CA THR A 71 20.16 2.64 -6.77
C THR A 71 18.86 3.42 -6.50
N GLN A 72 18.27 4.01 -7.53
CA GLN A 72 17.17 4.98 -7.36
C GLN A 72 15.79 4.45 -7.76
N ASN A 73 15.70 3.28 -8.41
CA ASN A 73 14.43 2.83 -8.98
C ASN A 73 13.44 2.33 -7.90
N PRO A 74 12.19 2.84 -7.86
CA PRO A 74 11.16 2.41 -6.90
C PRO A 74 10.83 0.91 -6.94
N MET A 75 10.99 0.25 -8.09
CA MET A 75 10.75 -1.18 -8.24
C MET A 75 11.68 -2.01 -7.35
N LEU A 76 12.93 -1.58 -7.16
CA LEU A 76 13.86 -2.26 -6.26
C LEU A 76 13.60 -1.95 -4.79
N GLN A 77 13.04 -0.78 -4.47
CA GLN A 77 12.56 -0.50 -3.11
C GLN A 77 11.40 -1.42 -2.73
N GLN A 78 10.46 -1.64 -3.66
CA GLN A 78 9.37 -2.61 -3.47
C GLN A 78 9.92 -4.03 -3.27
N SER A 79 10.88 -4.42 -4.10
CA SER A 79 11.56 -5.72 -3.98
C SER A 79 12.23 -5.91 -2.60
N GLN A 80 12.95 -4.90 -2.14
CA GLN A 80 13.60 -4.91 -0.84
C GLN A 80 12.57 -4.97 0.30
N ALA A 81 11.46 -4.24 0.19
CA ALA A 81 10.37 -4.31 1.16
C ALA A 81 9.74 -5.70 1.24
N MET A 82 9.62 -6.43 0.12
CA MET A 82 9.17 -7.83 0.12
C MET A 82 10.15 -8.76 0.84
N ILE A 83 11.46 -8.54 0.69
CA ILE A 83 12.48 -9.26 1.46
C ILE A 83 12.32 -8.99 2.96
N ASP A 84 12.14 -7.73 3.34
CA ASP A 84 12.03 -7.35 4.75
C ASP A 84 10.71 -7.85 5.37
N GLN A 85 9.63 -7.88 4.61
CA GLN A 85 8.39 -8.56 4.99
C GLN A 85 8.62 -10.05 5.23
N ALA A 86 9.34 -10.73 4.35
CA ALA A 86 9.65 -12.16 4.51
C ALA A 86 10.55 -12.43 5.73
N LYS A 87 11.52 -11.54 6.03
CA LYS A 87 12.30 -11.61 7.28
C LYS A 87 11.41 -11.42 8.50
N GLY A 88 10.44 -10.49 8.44
CA GLY A 88 9.43 -10.29 9.47
C GLY A 88 8.62 -11.56 9.74
N ALA A 89 8.21 -12.27 8.69
CA ALA A 89 7.51 -13.56 8.82
C ALA A 89 8.35 -14.63 9.52
N ILE A 90 9.67 -14.68 9.29
CA ILE A 90 10.58 -15.56 10.02
C ILE A 90 10.63 -15.17 11.51
N GLN A 91 10.68 -13.87 11.80
CA GLN A 91 10.69 -13.38 13.18
C GLN A 91 9.39 -13.71 13.90
N GLU A 92 8.24 -13.55 13.25
CA GLU A 92 6.93 -13.95 13.76
C GLU A 92 6.86 -15.46 14.03
N ALA A 93 7.31 -16.28 13.07
CA ALA A 93 7.37 -17.74 13.24
C ALA A 93 8.26 -18.14 14.43
N ASN A 94 9.38 -17.45 14.65
CA ASN A 94 10.23 -17.66 15.82
C ASN A 94 9.58 -17.16 17.12
N GLY A 95 8.85 -16.05 17.07
CA GLY A 95 8.10 -15.50 18.20
C GLY A 95 7.06 -16.45 18.76
N ASN A 96 6.45 -17.28 17.90
CA ASN A 96 5.52 -18.33 18.32
C ASN A 96 6.16 -19.37 19.26
N ARG A 97 7.49 -19.49 19.31
CA ARG A 97 8.19 -20.39 20.26
C ARG A 97 8.36 -19.79 21.65
N LEU A 98 8.14 -18.48 21.79
CA LEU A 98 8.37 -17.78 23.04
C LEU A 98 7.12 -17.83 23.92
N PRO A 99 7.28 -17.73 25.25
CA PRO A 99 6.18 -17.47 26.15
C PRO A 99 5.42 -16.20 25.73
N GLN A 100 4.09 -16.27 25.75
CA GLN A 100 3.21 -15.15 25.48
C GLN A 100 2.53 -14.71 26.78
N LEU A 101 2.57 -13.41 27.06
CA LEU A 101 1.94 -12.79 28.23
C LEU A 101 0.80 -11.90 27.76
N ASP A 102 -0.42 -12.28 28.09
CA ASP A 102 -1.64 -11.53 27.78
C ASP A 102 -2.14 -10.83 29.05
N LEU A 103 -2.26 -9.50 29.00
CA LEU A 103 -2.95 -8.71 30.00
C LEU A 103 -4.30 -8.27 29.41
N SER A 104 -5.39 -8.60 30.09
CA SER A 104 -6.74 -8.23 29.67
C SER A 104 -7.45 -7.46 30.78
N PHE A 105 -8.10 -6.36 30.41
CA PHE A 105 -8.97 -5.58 31.28
C PHE A 105 -10.33 -5.41 30.60
N GLY A 106 -11.39 -5.80 31.30
CA GLY A 106 -12.76 -5.64 30.85
C GLY A 106 -13.56 -4.88 31.91
N ALA A 107 -14.39 -3.95 31.44
CA ALA A 107 -15.38 -3.27 32.27
C ALA A 107 -16.76 -3.46 31.63
N MET A 108 -17.75 -3.79 32.44
CA MET A 108 -19.14 -3.90 32.02
C MET A 108 -20.01 -3.11 32.99
N ALA A 109 -20.95 -2.32 32.46
CA ALA A 109 -21.98 -1.68 33.25
C ALA A 109 -23.34 -2.05 32.68
N SER A 110 -24.29 -2.37 33.55
CA SER A 110 -25.64 -2.71 33.13
C SER A 110 -26.65 -2.31 34.20
N ASN A 111 -27.87 -2.00 33.77
CA ASN A 111 -29.05 -1.86 34.62
C ASN A 111 -30.11 -2.92 34.27
N ASN A 112 -29.75 -3.91 33.43
CA ASN A 112 -30.64 -5.01 33.12
C ASN A 112 -30.64 -6.01 34.29
N ALA A 113 -31.83 -6.42 34.74
CA ALA A 113 -32.03 -7.32 35.87
C ALA A 113 -31.12 -8.57 35.86
N LEU A 114 -31.08 -9.29 34.73
CA LEU A 114 -30.28 -10.50 34.59
C LEU A 114 -28.78 -10.21 34.69
N ASN A 115 -28.32 -9.14 34.02
CA ASN A 115 -26.91 -8.77 34.02
C ASN A 115 -26.47 -8.24 35.39
N VAL A 116 -27.25 -7.37 36.03
CA VAL A 116 -26.94 -6.84 37.37
C VAL A 116 -26.91 -7.96 38.39
N PHE A 117 -27.93 -8.82 38.38
CA PHE A 117 -27.97 -9.96 39.28
C PHE A 117 -26.77 -10.90 39.05
N GLY A 118 -26.47 -11.23 37.79
CA GLY A 118 -25.30 -12.04 37.44
C GLY A 118 -23.97 -11.39 37.86
N MET A 119 -23.83 -10.06 37.73
CA MET A 119 -22.66 -9.32 38.21
C MET A 119 -22.54 -9.37 39.72
N LYS A 120 -23.62 -9.09 40.47
CA LYS A 120 -23.65 -9.19 41.93
C LYS A 120 -23.33 -10.59 42.43
N LEU A 121 -23.79 -11.64 41.74
CA LEU A 121 -23.45 -13.03 42.06
C LEU A 121 -21.96 -13.32 41.84
N ASN A 122 -21.42 -12.96 40.67
CA ASN A 122 -20.00 -13.15 40.37
C ASN A 122 -19.08 -12.37 41.32
N GLN A 123 -19.53 -11.22 41.81
CA GLN A 123 -18.82 -10.38 42.77
C GLN A 123 -19.04 -10.79 44.24
N GLY A 124 -19.96 -11.71 44.53
CA GLY A 124 -20.34 -12.06 45.90
C GLY A 124 -21.05 -10.94 46.66
N ALA A 125 -21.65 -9.97 45.95
CA ALA A 125 -22.31 -8.78 46.51
C ALA A 125 -23.85 -8.91 46.58
N ALA A 126 -24.42 -10.03 46.09
CA ALA A 126 -25.85 -10.28 46.15
C ALA A 126 -26.32 -10.40 47.61
N ASN A 127 -27.40 -9.69 47.95
CA ASN A 127 -27.98 -9.68 49.29
C ASN A 127 -29.51 -9.90 49.23
N PHE A 128 -30.12 -10.18 50.38
CA PHE A 128 -31.56 -10.45 50.46
C PHE A 128 -32.44 -9.28 49.99
N ASN A 129 -31.99 -8.03 50.15
CA ASN A 129 -32.76 -6.87 49.70
C ASN A 129 -32.77 -6.73 48.17
N ASP A 130 -31.80 -7.32 47.46
CA ASP A 130 -31.83 -7.40 45.99
C ASP A 130 -33.02 -8.22 45.47
N PHE A 131 -33.62 -9.08 46.31
CA PHE A 131 -34.84 -9.85 46.01
C PHE A 131 -36.13 -9.17 46.49
N GLY A 132 -36.06 -7.93 46.97
CA GLY A 132 -37.25 -7.20 47.40
C GLY A 132 -37.71 -7.48 48.84
N VAL A 133 -36.87 -8.10 49.70
CA VAL A 133 -37.25 -8.50 51.07
C VAL A 133 -37.69 -7.30 51.91
N GLN A 134 -37.05 -6.14 51.76
CA GLN A 134 -37.46 -4.93 52.46
C GLN A 134 -38.85 -4.42 52.02
N GLN A 135 -39.12 -4.47 50.71
CA GLN A 135 -40.41 -4.12 50.12
C GLN A 135 -41.51 -5.07 50.59
N PHE A 136 -41.21 -6.37 50.66
CA PHE A 136 -42.11 -7.38 51.20
C PHE A 136 -42.54 -7.07 52.63
N PHE A 137 -41.59 -6.79 53.55
CA PHE A 137 -41.92 -6.48 54.94
C PHE A 137 -42.64 -5.14 55.10
N THR A 138 -42.33 -4.15 54.25
CA THR A 138 -43.04 -2.87 54.24
C THR A 138 -44.51 -3.04 53.85
N GLN A 139 -44.80 -3.95 52.92
CA GLN A 139 -46.16 -4.21 52.44
C GLN A 139 -46.95 -5.19 53.30
N ALA A 140 -46.28 -6.16 53.93
CA ALA A 140 -46.90 -7.06 54.90
C ALA A 140 -47.32 -6.32 56.18
N GLY A 141 -46.56 -5.29 56.59
CA GLY A 141 -46.82 -4.57 57.84
C GLY A 141 -46.62 -5.45 59.08
N PRO A 142 -47.03 -4.99 60.27
CA PRO A 142 -46.77 -5.69 61.53
C PRO A 142 -47.70 -6.89 61.79
N THR A 143 -48.70 -7.12 60.94
CA THR A 143 -49.71 -8.17 61.13
C THR A 143 -49.68 -9.18 59.98
N PHE A 144 -49.93 -10.46 60.29
CA PHE A 144 -49.95 -11.53 59.28
C PHE A 144 -51.09 -11.42 58.25
N GLY A 145 -52.04 -10.50 58.45
CA GLY A 145 -53.22 -10.34 57.60
C GLY A 145 -52.92 -9.90 56.16
N ASN A 146 -51.80 -9.22 55.92
CA ASN A 146 -51.43 -8.72 54.59
C ASN A 146 -50.38 -9.59 53.87
N LEU A 147 -50.03 -10.76 54.43
CA LEU A 147 -48.94 -11.59 53.90
C LEU A 147 -49.21 -12.11 52.49
N ALA A 148 -50.46 -12.50 52.20
CA ALA A 148 -50.89 -12.91 50.87
C ALA A 148 -50.76 -11.77 49.84
N GLY A 149 -51.13 -10.54 50.23
CA GLY A 149 -50.99 -9.34 49.39
C GLY A 149 -49.53 -8.97 49.14
N ALA A 150 -48.68 -9.03 50.16
CA ALA A 150 -47.25 -8.74 50.03
C ALA A 150 -46.51 -9.76 49.15
N SER A 151 -46.91 -11.04 49.18
CA SER A 151 -46.34 -12.08 48.32
C SER A 151 -46.72 -11.97 46.84
N ALA A 152 -47.79 -11.22 46.53
CA ALA A 152 -48.27 -11.01 45.16
C ALA A 152 -47.62 -9.81 44.45
N VAL A 153 -46.82 -9.01 45.15
CA VAL A 153 -46.18 -7.81 44.57
C VAL A 153 -44.79 -8.15 44.02
N PRO A 154 -44.52 -7.88 42.73
CA PRO A 154 -43.21 -8.13 42.14
C PRO A 154 -42.10 -7.33 42.83
N PRO A 155 -40.92 -7.93 43.08
CA PRO A 155 -39.81 -7.25 43.73
C PRO A 155 -39.16 -6.22 42.78
N ASP A 156 -39.40 -4.94 43.03
CA ASP A 156 -38.88 -3.84 42.20
C ASP A 156 -37.34 -3.80 42.17
N ALA A 157 -36.68 -4.07 43.30
CA ALA A 157 -35.21 -4.12 43.39
C ALA A 157 -34.58 -5.20 42.49
N LEU A 158 -35.31 -6.28 42.19
CA LEU A 158 -34.85 -7.36 41.31
C LEU A 158 -35.16 -7.06 39.84
N ASN A 159 -36.33 -6.47 39.56
CA ASN A 159 -36.82 -6.21 38.19
C ASN A 159 -36.25 -4.92 37.58
N HIS A 160 -35.96 -3.92 38.42
CA HIS A 160 -35.41 -2.62 38.03
C HIS A 160 -34.18 -2.28 38.88
N PRO A 161 -33.13 -3.13 38.88
CA PRO A 161 -31.91 -2.75 39.56
C PRO A 161 -31.32 -1.53 38.85
N GLY A 162 -30.83 -0.57 39.63
CA GLY A 162 -30.09 0.56 39.07
C GLY A 162 -28.83 0.12 38.31
N TRP A 163 -28.02 1.08 37.89
CA TRP A 163 -26.75 0.77 37.24
C TRP A 163 -25.79 0.06 38.21
N ASP A 164 -25.23 -1.04 37.73
CA ASP A 164 -24.18 -1.78 38.41
C ASP A 164 -22.99 -1.99 37.47
N HIS A 165 -21.81 -2.23 38.03
CA HIS A 165 -20.53 -2.24 37.33
C HIS A 165 -19.75 -3.50 37.69
N ASN A 166 -19.08 -4.09 36.70
CA ASN A 166 -18.18 -5.22 36.88
C ASN A 166 -16.85 -4.92 36.19
N PHE A 167 -15.76 -5.11 36.93
CA PHE A 167 -14.40 -4.95 36.42
C PHE A 167 -13.67 -6.29 36.51
N GLN A 168 -13.17 -6.75 35.38
CA GLN A 168 -12.44 -8.01 35.28
C GLN A 168 -11.04 -7.74 34.72
N THR A 169 -10.03 -8.01 35.54
CA THR A 169 -8.63 -7.95 35.13
C THR A 169 -8.08 -9.37 35.14
N SER A 170 -7.40 -9.78 34.07
CA SER A 170 -6.74 -11.08 33.99
C SER A 170 -5.35 -10.97 33.39
N LEU A 171 -4.44 -11.78 33.91
CA LEU A 171 -3.08 -11.96 33.41
C LEU A 171 -2.92 -13.44 33.03
N LYS A 172 -2.58 -13.72 31.77
CA LYS A 172 -2.43 -15.09 31.26
C LYS A 172 -1.04 -15.26 30.65
N LEU A 173 -0.30 -16.24 31.15
CA LEU A 173 0.98 -16.66 30.57
C LEU A 173 0.78 -17.99 29.83
N SER A 174 1.13 -18.01 28.54
CA SER A 174 1.05 -19.19 27.67
C SER A 174 2.45 -19.62 27.24
N ILE A 175 2.85 -20.85 27.58
CA ILE A 175 4.17 -21.39 27.23
C ILE A 175 3.97 -22.62 26.34
N PRO A 176 4.34 -22.57 25.05
CA PRO A 176 4.21 -23.71 24.17
C PRO A 176 5.29 -24.75 24.47
N ILE A 177 4.92 -25.86 25.11
CA ILE A 177 5.85 -26.96 25.43
C ILE A 177 6.07 -27.87 24.20
N TYR A 178 4.99 -28.17 23.46
CA TYR A 178 5.03 -28.97 22.24
C TYR A 178 3.85 -28.60 21.33
N ASN A 179 4.11 -28.51 20.02
CA ASN A 179 3.14 -28.06 19.02
C ASN A 179 3.07 -28.98 17.79
N GLY A 180 3.53 -30.24 17.92
CA GLY A 180 3.46 -31.22 16.83
C GLY A 180 4.35 -30.92 15.63
N GLY A 181 5.29 -29.97 15.73
CA GLY A 181 6.11 -29.53 14.60
C GLY A 181 5.56 -28.32 13.86
N LYS A 182 4.36 -27.83 14.19
CA LYS A 182 3.71 -26.68 13.57
C LYS A 182 4.63 -25.46 13.46
N ILE A 183 5.33 -25.11 14.55
CA ILE A 183 6.20 -23.93 14.53
C ILE A 183 7.45 -24.13 13.66
N ARG A 184 7.95 -25.37 13.55
CA ARG A 184 9.03 -25.70 12.63
C ARG A 184 8.55 -25.53 11.19
N GLY A 185 7.38 -26.08 10.85
CA GLY A 185 6.79 -25.93 9.52
C GLY A 185 6.53 -24.47 9.14
N LEU A 186 6.01 -23.66 10.05
CA LEU A 186 5.84 -22.21 9.83
C LEU A 186 7.16 -21.49 9.58
N ARG A 187 8.23 -21.87 10.30
CA ARG A 187 9.56 -21.31 10.07
C ARG A 187 10.14 -21.73 8.73
N ASP A 188 10.02 -23.00 8.37
CA ASP A 188 10.53 -23.54 7.10
C ASP A 188 9.79 -22.92 5.92
N GLN A 189 8.47 -22.75 6.03
CA GLN A 189 7.65 -21.98 5.09
C GLN A 189 8.13 -20.53 4.96
N ALA A 190 8.31 -19.82 6.08
CA ALA A 190 8.78 -18.43 6.06
C ALA A 190 10.21 -18.31 5.47
N GLN A 191 11.06 -19.29 5.71
CA GLN A 191 12.42 -19.35 5.15
C GLN A 191 12.41 -19.55 3.64
N ALA A 192 11.56 -20.44 3.12
CA ALA A 192 11.38 -20.65 1.69
C ALA A 192 10.79 -19.39 1.02
N LEU A 193 9.84 -18.70 1.67
CA LEU A 193 9.33 -17.40 1.19
C LEU A 193 10.43 -16.32 1.15
N LEU A 194 11.34 -16.29 2.13
CA LEU A 194 12.48 -15.37 2.09
C LEU A 194 13.41 -15.67 0.92
N GLN A 195 13.72 -16.94 0.66
CA GLN A 195 14.54 -17.34 -0.50
C GLN A 195 13.85 -17.01 -1.82
N ALA A 196 12.52 -17.18 -1.89
CA ALA A 196 11.72 -16.75 -3.03
C ALA A 196 11.79 -15.24 -3.24
N ALA A 197 11.64 -14.44 -2.18
CA ALA A 197 11.74 -12.98 -2.24
C ALA A 197 13.14 -12.51 -2.68
N GLN A 198 14.20 -13.14 -2.17
CA GLN A 198 15.58 -12.85 -2.59
C GLN A 198 15.83 -13.19 -4.07
N SER A 199 15.32 -14.34 -4.54
CA SER A 199 15.43 -14.72 -5.95
C SER A 199 14.59 -13.79 -6.83
N GLY A 200 13.41 -13.38 -6.35
CA GLY A 200 12.57 -12.37 -6.98
C GLY A 200 13.28 -11.01 -7.10
N ASP A 201 14.08 -10.62 -6.11
CA ASP A 201 14.90 -9.40 -6.17
C ASP A 201 15.98 -9.46 -7.25
N VAL A 202 16.66 -10.59 -7.36
CA VAL A 202 17.63 -10.81 -8.44
C VAL A 202 16.92 -10.73 -9.81
N ALA A 203 15.73 -11.31 -9.93
CA ALA A 203 14.92 -11.21 -11.16
C ALA A 203 14.50 -9.76 -11.46
N ALA A 204 14.05 -9.00 -10.46
CA ALA A 204 13.67 -7.60 -10.62
C ALA A 204 14.86 -6.74 -11.08
N LYS A 205 16.05 -6.97 -10.51
CA LYS A 205 17.31 -6.32 -10.96
C LYS A 205 17.63 -6.64 -12.41
N GLN A 206 17.58 -7.91 -12.80
CA GLN A 206 17.82 -8.32 -14.20
C GLN A 206 16.82 -7.71 -15.17
N GLN A 207 15.54 -7.67 -14.80
CA GLN A 207 14.49 -7.05 -15.61
C GLN A 207 14.72 -5.54 -15.75
N LEU A 208 15.08 -4.85 -14.67
CA LEU A 208 15.41 -3.43 -14.71
C LEU A 208 16.62 -3.16 -15.61
N MET A 209 17.68 -3.96 -15.47
CA MET A 209 18.85 -3.88 -16.34
C MET A 209 18.47 -4.04 -17.81
N GLN A 210 17.65 -5.03 -18.16
CA GLN A 210 17.18 -5.23 -19.53
C GLN A 210 16.36 -4.03 -20.04
N GLN A 211 15.47 -3.47 -19.21
CA GLN A 211 14.68 -2.29 -19.57
C GLN A 211 15.59 -1.07 -19.83
N VAL A 212 16.59 -0.83 -18.97
CA VAL A 212 17.56 0.26 -19.14
C VAL A 212 18.37 0.09 -20.42
N ILE A 213 18.89 -1.12 -20.68
CA ILE A 213 19.64 -1.42 -21.91
C ILE A 213 18.77 -1.18 -23.14
N SER A 214 17.51 -1.63 -23.11
CA SER A 214 16.58 -1.47 -24.23
C SER A 214 16.22 0.00 -24.47
N ALA A 215 16.00 0.77 -23.40
CA ALA A 215 15.73 2.20 -23.48
C ALA A 215 16.94 2.98 -24.00
N TYR A 216 18.15 2.62 -23.56
CA TYR A 216 19.39 3.21 -24.06
C TYR A 216 19.57 2.94 -25.57
N ALA A 217 19.36 1.70 -26.00
CA ALA A 217 19.39 1.33 -27.42
C ALA A 217 18.33 2.09 -28.24
N ALA A 218 17.13 2.28 -27.68
CA ALA A 218 16.05 3.01 -28.35
C ALA A 218 16.38 4.49 -28.55
N ILE A 219 17.06 5.14 -27.60
CA ILE A 219 17.50 6.53 -27.75
C ILE A 219 18.56 6.64 -28.84
N ASP A 220 19.54 5.73 -28.87
CA ASP A 220 20.57 5.70 -29.91
C ASP A 220 19.96 5.54 -31.30
N ALA A 221 19.05 4.57 -31.46
CA ALA A 221 18.30 4.36 -32.70
C ALA A 221 17.46 5.58 -33.10
N ALA A 222 16.75 6.21 -32.16
CA ALA A 222 15.96 7.41 -32.41
C ALA A 222 16.84 8.60 -32.82
N GLN A 223 18.02 8.73 -32.21
CA GLN A 223 18.97 9.80 -32.54
C GLN A 223 19.54 9.62 -33.96
N ALA A 224 19.86 8.38 -34.35
CA ALA A 224 20.23 8.06 -35.73
C ALA A 224 19.09 8.38 -36.71
N PHE A 225 17.84 8.05 -36.36
CA PHE A 225 16.66 8.32 -37.19
C PHE A 225 16.38 9.82 -37.36
N VAL A 226 16.59 10.64 -36.32
CA VAL A 226 16.57 12.11 -36.43
C VAL A 226 17.61 12.61 -37.43
N GLY A 227 18.81 12.00 -37.43
CA GLY A 227 19.85 12.30 -38.42
C GLY A 227 19.43 11.99 -39.86
N VAL A 228 18.82 10.82 -40.09
CA VAL A 228 18.32 10.40 -41.41
C VAL A 228 17.17 11.29 -41.89
N THR A 229 16.20 11.59 -41.03
CA THR A 229 15.06 12.46 -41.39
C THR A 229 15.49 13.89 -41.68
N ARG A 230 16.51 14.40 -40.98
CA ARG A 230 17.13 15.70 -41.31
C ARG A 230 17.73 15.72 -42.71
N GLN A 231 18.48 14.69 -43.08
CA GLN A 231 19.03 14.57 -44.44
C GLN A 231 17.92 14.49 -45.50
N ALA A 232 16.80 13.84 -45.18
CA ALA A 232 15.63 13.80 -46.05
C ALA A 232 14.98 15.18 -46.21
N VAL A 233 14.87 15.98 -45.14
CA VAL A 233 14.42 17.38 -45.19
C VAL A 233 15.33 18.21 -46.10
N ASP A 234 16.66 18.11 -45.93
CA ASP A 234 17.64 18.84 -46.74
C ASP A 234 17.50 18.50 -48.23
N ALA A 235 17.27 17.22 -48.55
CA ALA A 235 17.04 16.75 -49.92
C ALA A 235 15.69 17.24 -50.49
N ALA A 236 14.61 17.16 -49.70
CA ALA A 236 13.27 17.60 -50.10
C ALA A 236 13.24 19.12 -50.38
N ASN A 237 13.88 19.92 -49.54
CA ASN A 237 14.01 21.37 -49.72
C ASN A 237 14.85 21.73 -50.95
N SER A 238 15.88 20.93 -51.25
CA SER A 238 16.68 21.10 -52.47
C SER A 238 15.85 20.82 -53.73
N TYR A 239 15.03 19.77 -53.70
CA TYR A 239 14.12 19.42 -54.81
C TYR A 239 13.02 20.47 -55.00
N LEU A 240 12.40 20.95 -53.91
CA LEU A 240 11.43 22.03 -53.94
C LEU A 240 12.01 23.31 -54.58
N ASN A 241 13.21 23.70 -54.16
CA ASN A 241 13.92 24.86 -54.74
C ASN A 241 14.19 24.70 -56.24
N LEU A 242 14.55 23.50 -56.70
CA LEU A 242 14.73 23.23 -58.12
C LEU A 242 13.40 23.32 -58.88
N SER A 243 12.33 22.69 -58.36
CA SER A 243 11.01 22.70 -58.97
C SER A 243 10.43 24.12 -59.06
N ASP A 244 10.65 24.96 -58.04
CA ASP A 244 10.22 26.37 -58.04
C ASP A 244 10.96 27.20 -59.11
N LYS A 245 12.27 26.98 -59.27
CA LYS A 245 13.06 27.63 -60.34
C LYS A 245 12.59 27.21 -61.73
N LEU A 246 12.36 25.92 -61.95
CA LEU A 246 11.86 25.41 -63.23
C LEU A 246 10.44 25.89 -63.54
N TYR A 247 9.59 26.05 -62.52
CA TYR A 247 8.24 26.60 -62.68
C TYR A 247 8.31 28.07 -63.12
N LYS A 248 9.17 28.87 -62.49
CA LYS A 248 9.42 30.28 -62.87
C LYS A 248 9.95 30.43 -64.30
N GLN A 249 10.61 29.40 -64.82
CA GLN A 249 11.10 29.33 -66.20
C GLN A 249 10.08 28.72 -67.19
N GLY A 250 8.89 28.32 -66.71
CA GLY A 250 7.85 27.71 -67.54
C GLY A 250 8.10 26.25 -67.93
N VAL A 251 9.08 25.58 -67.32
CA VAL A 251 9.50 24.21 -67.68
C VAL A 251 8.68 23.13 -66.97
N VAL A 252 8.14 23.42 -65.78
CA VAL A 252 7.27 22.50 -65.02
C VAL A 252 5.94 23.19 -64.68
N SER A 253 4.89 22.39 -64.41
CA SER A 253 3.56 22.93 -64.11
C SER A 253 3.48 23.47 -62.66
N LYS A 254 2.52 24.39 -62.41
CA LYS A 254 2.23 24.84 -61.04
C LYS A 254 1.82 23.68 -60.13
N SER A 255 1.10 22.70 -60.66
CA SER A 255 0.71 21.50 -59.92
C SER A 255 1.92 20.66 -59.47
N ASP A 256 2.96 20.54 -60.29
CA ASP A 256 4.16 19.77 -59.94
C ASP A 256 5.02 20.50 -58.89
N SER A 257 5.07 21.83 -58.94
CA SER A 257 5.66 22.65 -57.89
C SER A 257 4.90 22.53 -56.57
N LEU A 258 3.56 22.62 -56.58
CA LEU A 258 2.73 22.46 -55.38
C LEU A 258 2.85 21.06 -54.77
N LYS A 259 2.91 19.99 -55.59
CA LYS A 259 3.17 18.64 -55.09
C LYS A 259 4.52 18.52 -54.39
N SER A 260 5.54 19.20 -54.92
CA SER A 260 6.88 19.24 -54.31
C SER A 260 6.87 19.99 -52.97
N GLU A 261 6.07 21.06 -52.87
CA GLU A 261 5.88 21.85 -51.64
C GLU A 261 5.17 21.02 -50.56
N VAL A 262 4.09 20.34 -50.92
CA VAL A 262 3.38 19.40 -50.02
C VAL A 262 4.33 18.30 -49.54
N ASN A 263 5.09 17.68 -50.45
CA ASN A 263 6.06 16.64 -50.08
C ASN A 263 7.14 17.18 -49.12
N ALA A 264 7.66 18.39 -49.32
CA ALA A 264 8.61 18.99 -48.38
C ALA A 264 7.99 19.20 -46.99
N GLY A 265 6.74 19.69 -46.95
CA GLY A 265 5.98 19.82 -45.70
C GLY A 265 5.76 18.49 -44.97
N ASP A 266 5.42 17.43 -45.70
CA ASP A 266 5.24 16.08 -45.13
C ASP A 266 6.55 15.52 -44.56
N ILE A 267 7.68 15.75 -45.22
CA ILE A 267 9.00 15.30 -44.75
C ILE A 267 9.44 16.10 -43.51
N GLU A 268 9.16 17.41 -43.46
CA GLU A 268 9.40 18.23 -42.27
C GLU A 268 8.57 17.74 -41.08
N LEU A 269 7.29 17.44 -41.29
CA LEU A 269 6.43 16.85 -40.26
C LEU A 269 7.04 15.54 -39.72
N ARG A 270 7.50 14.64 -40.59
CA ARG A 270 8.18 13.39 -40.19
C ARG A 270 9.46 13.65 -39.40
N HIS A 271 10.20 14.71 -39.70
CA HIS A 271 11.38 15.08 -38.92
C HIS A 271 10.99 15.56 -37.51
N GLN A 272 9.95 16.38 -37.39
CA GLN A 272 9.43 16.80 -36.08
C GLN A 272 8.89 15.61 -35.27
N GLU A 273 8.22 14.66 -35.91
CA GLU A 273 7.81 13.41 -35.28
C GLU A 273 9.01 12.59 -34.78
N ALA A 274 10.10 12.50 -35.55
CA ALA A 274 11.33 11.83 -35.14
C ALA A 274 11.98 12.51 -33.91
N ILE A 275 11.97 13.86 -33.86
CA ILE A 275 12.45 14.62 -32.69
C ILE A 275 11.60 14.30 -31.46
N ASN A 276 10.27 14.27 -31.62
CA ASN A 276 9.35 13.92 -30.53
C ASN A 276 9.57 12.48 -30.05
N GLN A 277 9.79 11.53 -30.95
CA GLN A 277 10.14 10.15 -30.61
C GLN A 277 11.45 10.06 -29.81
N LEU A 278 12.48 10.82 -30.21
CA LEU A 278 13.72 10.92 -29.44
C LEU A 278 13.50 11.52 -28.05
N SER A 279 12.65 12.54 -27.93
CA SER A 279 12.28 13.12 -26.63
C SER A 279 11.60 12.08 -25.73
N ASN A 280 10.61 11.37 -26.26
CA ASN A 280 9.89 10.32 -25.53
C ASN A 280 10.82 9.18 -25.09
N ALA A 281 11.76 8.77 -25.95
CA ALA A 281 12.75 7.75 -25.60
C ALA A 281 13.65 8.20 -24.43
N LYS A 282 14.07 9.47 -24.43
CA LYS A 282 14.85 10.06 -23.33
C LYS A 282 14.06 10.14 -22.04
N ASP A 283 12.79 10.52 -22.11
CA ASP A 283 11.90 10.56 -20.94
C ASP A 283 11.67 9.17 -20.35
N GLY A 284 11.52 8.14 -21.20
CA GLY A 284 11.46 6.76 -20.77
C GLY A 284 12.70 6.33 -19.98
N LEU A 285 13.90 6.65 -20.46
CA LEU A 285 15.14 6.35 -19.72
C LEU A 285 15.23 7.14 -18.40
N ARG A 286 14.83 8.43 -18.39
CA ARG A 286 14.81 9.25 -17.16
C ARG A 286 13.99 8.62 -16.05
N ILE A 287 12.80 8.12 -16.39
CA ILE A 287 11.92 7.43 -15.46
C ILE A 287 12.61 6.18 -14.89
N LEU A 288 13.28 5.40 -15.73
CA LEU A 288 13.95 4.17 -15.31
C LEU A 288 15.15 4.41 -14.38
N ILE A 289 15.92 5.46 -14.61
CA ILE A 289 17.11 5.82 -13.81
C ILE A 289 16.79 6.73 -12.62
N GLY A 290 15.55 7.20 -12.48
CA GLY A 290 15.13 8.10 -11.40
C GLY A 290 15.60 9.56 -11.57
N MET A 291 15.94 9.98 -12.80
CA MET A 291 16.49 11.31 -13.06
C MET A 291 15.38 12.37 -13.15
N PRO A 292 15.52 13.55 -12.52
CA PRO A 292 14.55 14.64 -12.62
C PRO A 292 14.48 15.24 -14.03
N SER A 293 13.31 15.75 -14.41
CA SER A 293 13.01 16.25 -15.75
C SER A 293 13.82 17.49 -16.17
N ASN A 294 14.39 18.22 -15.21
CA ASN A 294 15.20 19.41 -15.44
C ASN A 294 16.65 19.10 -15.87
N GLN A 295 17.07 17.83 -15.84
CA GLN A 295 18.43 17.43 -16.18
C GLN A 295 18.54 16.95 -17.63
N SER A 296 19.47 17.55 -18.38
CA SER A 296 19.81 17.12 -19.73
C SER A 296 20.96 16.10 -19.70
N PHE A 297 20.85 15.07 -20.54
CA PHE A 297 21.90 14.07 -20.71
C PHE A 297 22.11 13.78 -22.19
N LYS A 298 23.32 13.31 -22.50
CA LYS A 298 23.67 12.79 -23.82
C LYS A 298 24.22 11.38 -23.67
N ILE A 299 23.82 10.52 -24.59
CA ILE A 299 24.38 9.18 -24.75
C ILE A 299 25.72 9.33 -25.49
N ASN A 300 26.74 8.63 -25.00
CA ASN A 300 28.10 8.70 -25.52
C ASN A 300 28.60 7.36 -26.13
N GLU A 301 27.81 6.30 -26.05
CA GLU A 301 28.24 4.95 -26.43
C GLU A 301 27.23 4.29 -27.38
N LEU A 302 27.73 3.70 -28.46
CA LEU A 302 26.95 2.83 -29.34
C LEU A 302 26.94 1.42 -28.73
N ILE A 303 25.75 0.86 -28.49
CA ILE A 303 25.66 -0.51 -27.95
C ILE A 303 26.03 -1.50 -29.05
N ASN A 304 27.18 -2.16 -28.91
CA ASN A 304 27.52 -3.31 -29.73
C ASN A 304 27.02 -4.61 -29.07
N LEU A 305 25.80 -5.02 -29.41
CA LEU A 305 25.24 -6.29 -28.96
C LEU A 305 25.88 -7.44 -29.74
N SER A 306 26.92 -8.06 -29.18
CA SER A 306 27.45 -9.30 -29.72
C SER A 306 26.46 -10.43 -29.50
N LYS A 307 26.11 -11.16 -30.56
CA LYS A 307 25.25 -12.35 -30.48
C LYS A 307 25.85 -13.36 -29.47
N PRO A 308 25.04 -13.93 -28.56
CA PRO A 308 25.49 -15.01 -27.69
C PRO A 308 26.03 -16.17 -28.53
N LYS A 309 27.19 -16.70 -28.13
CA LYS A 309 27.77 -17.91 -28.75
C LYS A 309 27.02 -19.14 -28.23
N GLY A 310 26.74 -20.12 -29.10
CA GLY A 310 26.10 -21.39 -28.73
C GLY A 310 24.82 -21.69 -29.54
N THR A 311 24.23 -22.86 -29.25
CA THR A 311 22.94 -23.28 -29.83
C THR A 311 21.76 -22.78 -28.99
N LEU A 312 20.55 -22.75 -29.58
CA LEU A 312 19.33 -22.38 -28.86
C LEU A 312 19.06 -23.30 -27.66
N GLU A 313 19.35 -24.60 -27.80
CA GLU A 313 19.13 -25.59 -26.74
C GLU A 313 20.09 -25.41 -25.55
N GLU A 314 21.35 -25.03 -25.81
CA GLU A 314 22.31 -24.67 -24.76
C GLU A 314 21.85 -23.42 -23.99
N ALA A 315 21.38 -22.39 -24.69
CA ALA A 315 20.84 -21.20 -24.05
C ALA A 315 19.59 -21.52 -23.22
N ARG A 316 18.71 -22.40 -23.71
CA ARG A 316 17.49 -22.82 -23.02
C ARG A 316 17.80 -23.60 -21.74
N SER A 317 18.68 -24.58 -21.82
CA SER A 317 19.09 -25.38 -20.65
C SER A 317 19.78 -24.52 -19.58
N PHE A 318 20.66 -23.60 -20.00
CA PHE A 318 21.26 -22.62 -19.10
C PHE A 318 20.21 -21.74 -18.42
N ALA A 319 19.22 -21.24 -19.17
CA ALA A 319 18.13 -20.44 -18.62
C ALA A 319 17.26 -21.23 -17.63
N MET A 320 16.93 -22.50 -17.91
CA MET A 320 16.14 -23.30 -16.97
C MET A 320 16.85 -23.51 -15.62
N GLN A 321 18.18 -23.57 -15.61
CA GLN A 321 18.96 -23.79 -14.38
C GLN A 321 19.25 -22.50 -13.62
N ASN A 322 19.43 -21.38 -14.32
CA ASN A 322 19.93 -20.13 -13.73
C ASN A 322 18.89 -19.00 -13.68
N ASN A 323 17.68 -19.20 -14.20
CA ASN A 323 16.66 -18.16 -14.21
C ASN A 323 16.14 -17.92 -12.77
N PRO A 324 16.33 -16.71 -12.20
CA PRO A 324 15.93 -16.41 -10.84
C PRO A 324 14.41 -16.44 -10.63
N GLN A 325 13.60 -16.22 -11.67
CA GLN A 325 12.13 -16.36 -11.58
C GLN A 325 11.71 -17.82 -11.40
N ILE A 326 12.39 -18.76 -12.07
CA ILE A 326 12.14 -20.19 -11.89
C ILE A 326 12.52 -20.60 -10.46
N VAL A 327 13.69 -20.17 -9.99
CA VAL A 327 14.14 -20.43 -8.61
C VAL A 327 13.14 -19.84 -7.60
N ALA A 328 12.70 -18.60 -7.79
CA ALA A 328 11.71 -17.97 -6.92
C ALA A 328 10.39 -18.76 -6.87
N LEU A 329 9.91 -19.23 -8.02
CA LEU A 329 8.69 -20.03 -8.11
C LEU A 329 8.84 -21.40 -7.43
N THR A 330 9.98 -22.08 -7.62
CA THR A 330 10.28 -23.33 -6.91
C THR A 330 10.25 -23.13 -5.40
N GLN A 331 10.86 -22.05 -4.90
CA GLN A 331 10.84 -21.73 -3.48
C GLN A 331 9.44 -21.40 -2.95
N GLN A 332 8.57 -20.77 -3.75
CA GLN A 332 7.16 -20.59 -3.39
C GLN A 332 6.40 -21.92 -3.30
N ILE A 333 6.69 -22.88 -4.18
CA ILE A 333 6.11 -24.22 -4.12
C ILE A 333 6.58 -24.95 -2.86
N ASP A 334 7.86 -24.86 -2.50
CA ASP A 334 8.41 -25.48 -1.30
C ASP A 334 7.84 -24.83 -0.01
N ALA A 335 7.60 -23.52 -0.03
CA ALA A 335 6.87 -22.84 1.04
C ALA A 335 5.43 -23.38 1.19
N ALA A 336 4.71 -23.53 0.07
CA ALA A 336 3.35 -24.07 0.07
C ALA A 336 3.29 -25.51 0.60
N ARG A 337 4.26 -26.36 0.21
CA ARG A 337 4.39 -27.73 0.72
C ARG A 337 4.64 -27.77 2.22
N SER A 338 5.54 -26.91 2.69
CA SER A 338 5.87 -26.82 4.12
C SER A 338 4.65 -26.44 4.96
N GLY A 339 3.80 -25.54 4.46
CA GLY A 339 2.56 -25.13 5.13
C GLY A 339 1.44 -26.20 5.14
N VAL A 340 1.51 -27.22 4.28
CA VAL A 340 0.56 -28.35 4.26
C VAL A 340 1.01 -29.48 5.19
N SER A 341 2.32 -29.61 5.42
CA SER A 341 2.91 -30.67 6.25
C SER A 341 2.88 -30.41 7.77
N SER A 342 2.35 -29.25 8.20
CA SER A 342 2.42 -28.70 9.56
C SER A 342 1.14 -28.75 10.36
#